data_AF-A0A9P6BUC1-F1
#
_entry.id   AF-A0A9P6BUC1-F1
#
_cell.length_a   1.000
_cell.length_b   1.000
_cell.length_c   1.000
_cell.angle_alpha   90.00
_cell.angle_beta   90.00
_cell.angle_gamma   90.00
#
_symmetry.space_group_name_H-M   'P 1'
#
loop_
_entity.id
_entity.type
_entity.pdbx_description
1 polymer ?
#
loop_
_entity_poly.entity_id
_entity_poly.type
_entity_poly.pdbx_seq_one_letter_code
_entity_poly.pdbx_strand_id
1 'polypeptide(L)'
;LLYHFGFVPPIPHLSSFTEFTSDSDFRSLISVLGMHGIKSSNRFFKTLISKQCAFFVRSFTAKLDKTPNSDLWDLSMDNRQTLCFSKCLSSIRTMRNKAETLYMFNFGSSSTIPWKLAVSSASAALYVCCLHEGMSEEDLVWELVQNGVHFHTLQHHNTLNLAPMERLSVMMVPMRLSGHVFDKRDHDFY
;
A
#
# COMPACT_ATOMS: atom_id res chain seq x y z
N LEU A 1 5.08 5.88 8.38
CA LEU A 1 4.16 5.57 9.51
C LEU A 1 3.25 4.45 9.05
N LEU A 2 3.11 3.37 9.83
CA LEU A 2 2.31 2.20 9.47
C LEU A 2 0.83 2.58 9.39
N TYR A 3 0.30 2.74 8.19
CA TYR A 3 -1.15 2.70 7.98
C TYR A 3 -1.61 1.28 8.33
N HIS A 4 -2.38 1.14 9.42
CA HIS A 4 -2.86 -0.16 9.89
C HIS A 4 -4.15 -0.50 9.15
N PHE A 5 -4.02 -1.17 8.00
CA PHE A 5 -5.17 -1.57 7.17
C PHE A 5 -6.08 -2.54 7.90
N GLY A 6 -7.40 -2.37 7.77
CA GLY A 6 -8.37 -3.14 8.53
C GLY A 6 -8.85 -2.42 9.80
N PHE A 7 -7.96 -1.74 10.53
CA PHE A 7 -8.27 -1.18 11.85
C PHE A 7 -8.52 0.33 11.80
N VAL A 8 -9.70 0.74 12.25
CA VAL A 8 -10.09 2.16 12.40
C VAL A 8 -10.04 2.53 13.88
N PRO A 9 -9.26 3.55 14.29
CA PRO A 9 -9.30 4.03 15.66
C PRO A 9 -10.69 4.59 16.03
N PRO A 10 -11.21 4.26 17.23
CA PRO A 10 -12.51 4.74 17.66
C PRO A 10 -12.51 6.26 17.86
N ILE A 11 -13.65 6.90 17.54
CA ILE A 11 -13.91 8.31 17.86
C ILE A 11 -15.20 8.38 18.71
N PRO A 12 -15.17 9.00 19.91
CA PRO A 12 -13.99 9.61 20.54
C PRO A 12 -12.93 8.58 20.96
N HIS A 13 -11.70 9.04 21.15
CA HIS A 13 -10.66 8.19 21.72
C HIS A 13 -11.11 7.68 23.09
N LEU A 14 -11.03 6.36 23.27
CA LEU A 14 -11.44 5.73 24.52
C LEU A 14 -10.54 6.20 25.66
N SER A 15 -11.15 6.66 26.76
CA SER A 15 -10.48 7.01 28.01
C SER A 15 -10.06 5.78 28.81
N SER A 16 -10.67 4.62 28.56
CA SER A 16 -10.35 3.34 29.21
C SER A 16 -10.62 2.16 28.27
N PHE A 17 -9.92 1.04 28.51
CA PHE A 17 -10.14 -0.22 27.81
C PHE A 17 -10.15 -1.34 28.84
N THR A 18 -11.30 -2.01 28.97
CA THR A 18 -11.59 -2.98 30.04
C THR A 18 -11.37 -4.44 29.61
N GLU A 19 -11.23 -4.69 28.31
CA GLU A 19 -11.04 -6.03 27.77
C GLU A 19 -9.65 -6.58 28.09
N PHE A 20 -9.63 -7.86 28.46
CA PHE A 20 -8.38 -8.55 28.79
C PHE A 20 -7.58 -8.84 27.52
N THR A 21 -6.31 -8.42 27.51
CA THR A 21 -5.33 -8.73 26.46
C THR A 21 -4.20 -9.57 27.05
N SER A 22 -3.95 -10.74 26.48
CA SER A 22 -2.90 -11.67 26.89
C SER A 22 -1.58 -11.42 26.16
N ASP A 23 -0.48 -11.99 26.67
CA ASP A 23 0.81 -11.96 25.97
C ASP A 23 0.79 -12.69 24.61
N SER A 24 -0.10 -13.67 24.41
CA SER A 24 -0.29 -14.25 23.08
C SER A 24 -0.94 -13.27 22.10
N ASP A 25 -1.87 -12.45 22.57
CA ASP A 25 -2.55 -11.46 21.71
C ASP A 25 -1.55 -10.42 21.19
N PHE A 26 -0.64 -9.95 22.06
CA PHE A 26 0.43 -9.04 21.64
C PHE A 26 1.45 -9.70 20.73
N ARG A 27 1.77 -10.99 20.92
CA ARG A 27 2.63 -11.73 19.98
C ARG A 27 1.99 -11.84 18.59
N SER A 28 0.70 -12.12 18.53
CA SER A 28 -0.06 -12.12 17.27
C SER A 28 -0.03 -10.73 16.62
N LEU A 29 -0.25 -9.67 17.39
CA LEU A 29 -0.15 -8.29 16.88
C LEU A 29 1.26 -7.98 16.33
N ILE A 30 2.32 -8.30 17.06
CA ILE A 30 3.71 -8.10 16.62
C ILE A 30 3.97 -8.84 15.31
N SER A 31 3.47 -10.07 15.20
CA SER A 31 3.58 -10.91 14.00
C SER A 31 2.86 -10.28 12.81
N VAL A 32 1.62 -9.83 12.99
CA VAL A 32 0.83 -9.15 11.93
C VAL A 32 1.49 -7.86 11.46
N LEU A 33 2.11 -7.12 12.38
CA LEU A 33 2.82 -5.88 12.07
C LEU A 33 4.21 -6.08 11.46
N GLY A 34 4.70 -7.33 11.35
CA GLY A 34 6.04 -7.63 10.84
C GLY A 34 7.17 -7.07 11.72
N MET A 35 6.90 -6.73 12.98
CA MET A 35 7.85 -6.09 13.89
C MET A 35 8.71 -7.13 14.62
N HIS A 36 9.44 -7.95 13.85
CA HIS A 36 10.31 -8.97 14.41
C HIS A 36 11.39 -8.35 15.30
N GLY A 37 11.54 -8.87 16.53
CA GLY A 37 12.54 -8.42 17.50
C GLY A 37 12.04 -7.41 18.55
N ILE A 38 10.81 -6.90 18.43
CA ILE A 38 10.21 -6.08 19.50
C ILE A 38 9.64 -6.98 20.58
N LYS A 39 10.05 -6.74 21.84
CA LYS A 39 9.51 -7.46 23.01
C LYS A 39 8.14 -6.91 23.39
N SER A 40 7.25 -7.79 23.87
CA SER A 40 5.92 -7.41 24.42
C SER A 40 6.02 -6.42 25.58
N SER A 41 7.17 -6.34 26.25
CA SER A 41 7.45 -5.36 27.31
C SER A 41 7.64 -3.92 26.83
N ASN A 42 7.67 -3.67 25.52
CA ASN A 42 7.79 -2.32 24.95
C ASN A 42 6.67 -1.40 25.46
N ARG A 43 7.00 -0.14 25.75
CA ARG A 43 6.05 0.88 26.26
C ARG A 43 4.83 1.04 25.35
N PHE A 44 5.00 0.89 24.04
CA PHE A 44 3.89 0.94 23.08
C PHE A 44 2.79 -0.06 23.41
N PHE A 45 3.12 -1.31 23.77
CA PHE A 45 2.13 -2.35 24.07
C PHE A 45 1.36 -2.13 25.37
N LYS A 46 1.79 -1.16 26.19
CA LYS A 46 1.06 -0.73 27.40
C LYS A 46 0.00 0.33 27.11
N THR A 47 -0.02 0.91 25.91
CA THR A 47 -0.97 1.95 25.52
C THR A 47 -2.39 1.40 25.32
N LEU A 48 -3.39 2.27 25.35
CA LEU A 48 -4.78 1.88 25.08
C LEU A 48 -4.96 1.44 23.62
N ILE A 49 -4.32 2.14 22.68
CA ILE A 49 -4.42 1.84 21.25
C ILE A 49 -3.82 0.46 20.93
N SER A 50 -2.69 0.09 21.53
CA SER A 50 -2.09 -1.23 21.29
C SER A 50 -2.96 -2.36 21.83
N LYS A 51 -3.65 -2.15 22.96
CA LYS A 51 -4.60 -3.12 23.51
C LYS A 51 -5.79 -3.31 22.58
N GLN A 52 -6.31 -2.22 22.01
CA GLN A 52 -7.38 -2.27 21.01
C GLN A 52 -6.94 -2.99 19.74
N CYS A 53 -5.76 -2.69 19.20
CA CYS A 53 -5.22 -3.38 18.04
C CYS A 53 -5.02 -4.88 18.32
N ALA A 54 -4.52 -5.25 19.50
CA ALA A 54 -4.35 -6.65 19.90
C ALA A 54 -5.70 -7.37 19.98
N PHE A 55 -6.73 -6.72 20.55
CA PHE A 55 -8.08 -7.25 20.60
C PHE A 55 -8.71 -7.39 19.21
N PHE A 56 -8.51 -6.41 18.33
CA PHE A 56 -8.95 -6.46 16.93
C PHE A 56 -8.30 -7.60 16.16
N VAL A 57 -6.98 -7.77 16.27
CA VAL A 57 -6.28 -8.92 15.67
C VAL A 57 -6.81 -10.23 16.26
N ARG A 58 -7.05 -10.27 17.57
CA ARG A 58 -7.62 -11.45 18.23
C ARG A 58 -8.97 -11.86 17.62
N SER A 59 -9.85 -10.92 17.28
CA SER A 59 -11.14 -11.25 16.66
C SER A 59 -11.02 -12.04 15.35
N PHE A 60 -9.94 -11.88 14.57
CA PHE A 60 -9.72 -12.69 13.37
C PHE A 60 -9.10 -14.07 13.64
N THR A 61 -8.39 -14.22 14.77
CA THR A 61 -7.67 -15.45 15.10
C THR A 61 -8.45 -16.39 16.02
N ALA A 62 -9.40 -15.85 16.78
CA ALA A 62 -10.30 -16.66 17.58
C ALA A 62 -11.19 -17.48 16.65
N LYS A 63 -11.31 -18.80 16.86
CA LYS A 63 -12.17 -19.72 16.09
C LYS A 63 -13.69 -19.46 16.25
N LEU A 64 -14.06 -18.26 16.66
CA LEU A 64 -15.44 -17.80 16.71
C LEU A 64 -15.66 -16.98 15.45
N ASP A 65 -16.74 -17.23 14.71
CA ASP A 65 -17.20 -16.42 13.57
C ASP A 65 -17.62 -15.00 13.98
N LYS A 66 -16.88 -14.37 14.90
CA LYS A 66 -17.08 -13.01 15.35
C LYS A 66 -16.25 -12.09 14.46
N THR A 67 -16.95 -11.39 13.57
CA THR A 67 -16.39 -10.21 12.93
C THR A 67 -15.93 -9.21 14.00
N PRO A 68 -14.88 -8.42 13.73
CA PRO A 68 -14.51 -7.34 14.64
C PRO A 68 -15.67 -6.36 14.83
N ASN A 69 -15.60 -5.55 15.90
CA ASN A 69 -16.53 -4.44 16.09
C ASN A 69 -16.54 -3.56 14.82
N SER A 70 -17.73 -3.26 14.31
CA SER A 70 -17.95 -2.43 13.11
C SER A 70 -17.25 -1.08 13.20
N ASP A 71 -17.21 -0.46 14.38
CA ASP A 71 -16.57 0.85 14.59
C ASP A 71 -15.05 0.82 14.41
N LEU A 72 -14.46 -0.38 14.54
CA LEU A 72 -13.02 -0.60 14.45
C LEU A 72 -12.59 -1.22 13.13
N TRP A 73 -13.54 -1.56 12.24
CA TRP A 73 -13.27 -2.31 11.02
C TRP A 73 -13.65 -1.52 9.77
N ASP A 74 -12.67 -1.13 8.98
CA ASP A 74 -12.88 -0.36 7.75
C ASP A 74 -13.65 -1.13 6.65
N LEU A 75 -13.74 -2.46 6.71
CA LEU A 75 -14.59 -3.24 5.79
C LEU A 75 -16.01 -3.47 6.32
N SER A 76 -16.38 -2.89 7.47
CA SER A 76 -17.76 -2.87 7.92
C SER A 76 -18.53 -1.77 7.21
N MET A 77 -19.74 -2.05 6.73
CA MET A 77 -20.60 -1.05 6.09
C MET A 77 -21.02 0.07 7.04
N ASP A 78 -21.09 -0.22 8.35
CA ASP A 78 -21.50 0.74 9.37
C ASP A 78 -20.33 1.61 9.86
N ASN A 79 -19.10 1.37 9.37
CA ASN A 79 -17.94 2.15 9.75
C ASN A 79 -17.95 3.53 9.06
N ARG A 80 -17.63 4.58 9.82
CA ARG A 80 -17.52 5.95 9.31
C ARG A 80 -16.42 6.17 8.27
N GLN A 81 -15.42 5.28 8.22
CA GLN A 81 -14.34 5.23 7.23
C GLN A 81 -14.43 3.96 6.38
N THR A 82 -15.66 3.49 6.13
CA THR A 82 -15.88 2.25 5.39
C THR A 82 -15.30 2.30 3.98
N LEU A 83 -14.61 1.21 3.60
CA LEU A 83 -14.14 0.97 2.24
C LEU A 83 -15.18 0.22 1.40
N CYS A 84 -16.30 -0.23 1.98
CA CYS A 84 -17.32 -1.00 1.25
C CYS A 84 -17.85 -0.27 0.01
N PHE A 85 -17.86 1.06 0.06
CA PHE A 85 -18.33 1.92 -1.03
C PHE A 85 -17.20 2.57 -1.83
N SER A 86 -15.95 2.20 -1.55
CA SER A 86 -14.78 2.76 -2.22
C SER A 86 -14.77 2.42 -3.70
N LYS A 87 -14.63 3.45 -4.54
CA LYS A 87 -14.40 3.28 -5.99
C LYS A 87 -13.13 2.47 -6.24
N CYS A 88 -12.07 2.72 -5.48
CA CYS A 88 -10.83 1.97 -5.58
C CYS A 88 -11.05 0.48 -5.29
N LEU A 89 -11.75 0.14 -4.20
CA LEU A 89 -12.00 -1.25 -3.83
C LEU A 89 -12.84 -1.98 -4.90
N SER A 90 -13.92 -1.36 -5.38
CA SER A 90 -14.77 -1.94 -6.43
C SER A 90 -14.09 -2.08 -7.80
N SER A 91 -13.03 -1.29 -8.04
CA SER A 91 -12.23 -1.36 -9.26
C SER A 91 -11.20 -2.50 -9.29
N ILE A 92 -10.91 -3.13 -8.15
CA ILE A 92 -9.91 -4.20 -8.07
C ILE A 92 -10.34 -5.40 -8.91
N ARG A 93 -9.40 -5.90 -9.70
CA ARG A 93 -9.49 -7.16 -10.44
C ARG A 93 -8.27 -8.00 -10.11
N THR A 94 -8.51 -9.20 -9.61
CA THR A 94 -7.45 -10.15 -9.30
C THR A 94 -7.00 -10.85 -10.57
N MET A 95 -5.73 -10.76 -10.89
CA MET A 95 -5.10 -11.50 -11.97
C MET A 95 -4.14 -12.51 -11.37
N ARG A 96 -4.28 -13.78 -11.74
CA ARG A 96 -3.38 -14.85 -11.28
C ARG A 96 -2.61 -15.41 -12.46
N ASN A 97 -1.30 -15.44 -12.32
CA ASN A 97 -0.41 -16.26 -13.13
C ASN A 97 0.19 -17.37 -12.24
N LYS A 98 0.90 -18.32 -12.83
CA LYS A 98 1.61 -19.39 -12.12
C LYS A 98 2.65 -18.86 -11.12
N ALA A 99 3.20 -17.67 -11.36
CA ALA A 99 4.25 -17.08 -10.55
C ALA A 99 3.74 -16.14 -9.44
N GLU A 100 2.64 -15.41 -9.69
CA GLU A 100 2.18 -14.38 -8.77
C GLU A 100 0.68 -14.07 -8.91
N THR A 101 0.12 -13.46 -7.86
CA THR A 101 -1.21 -12.86 -7.86
C THR A 101 -1.05 -11.35 -7.84
N LEU A 102 -1.65 -10.67 -8.81
CA LEU A 102 -1.69 -9.22 -8.91
C LEU A 102 -3.11 -8.72 -8.63
N TYR A 103 -3.19 -7.59 -7.95
CA TYR A 103 -4.41 -6.84 -7.69
C TYR A 103 -4.38 -5.59 -8.57
N MET A 104 -5.07 -5.64 -9.71
CA MET A 104 -5.10 -4.57 -10.70
C MET A 104 -6.29 -3.65 -10.47
N PHE A 105 -6.04 -2.35 -10.44
CA PHE A 105 -7.07 -1.31 -10.39
C PHE A 105 -7.55 -1.00 -11.79
N ASN A 106 -8.82 -1.30 -12.08
CA ASN A 106 -9.43 -1.08 -13.38
C ASN A 106 -10.56 -0.05 -13.27
N PHE A 107 -10.23 1.22 -13.47
CA PHE A 107 -11.18 2.33 -13.42
C PHE A 107 -12.07 2.46 -14.67
N GLY A 108 -11.90 1.57 -15.67
CA GLY A 108 -12.77 1.51 -16.85
C GLY A 108 -12.78 2.82 -17.63
N SER A 109 -13.97 3.34 -17.92
CA SER A 109 -14.14 4.61 -18.65
C SER A 109 -13.74 5.85 -17.85
N SER A 110 -13.51 5.72 -16.54
CA SER A 110 -12.94 6.81 -15.72
C SER A 110 -11.42 6.89 -15.80
N SER A 111 -10.77 5.97 -16.52
CA SER A 111 -9.31 5.91 -16.60
C SER A 111 -8.77 7.14 -17.34
N THR A 112 -7.84 7.87 -16.73
CA THR A 112 -7.18 9.03 -17.36
C THR A 112 -5.91 8.64 -18.12
N ILE A 113 -5.38 7.46 -17.80
CA ILE A 113 -4.13 6.91 -18.31
C ILE A 113 -4.35 5.66 -19.19
N PRO A 114 -3.42 5.35 -20.10
CA PRO A 114 -3.51 4.19 -21.00
C PRO A 114 -3.10 2.87 -20.35
N TRP A 115 -2.39 2.92 -19.22
CA TRP A 115 -1.99 1.78 -18.41
C TRP A 115 -2.86 1.66 -17.15
N LYS A 116 -2.76 0.53 -16.45
CA LYS A 116 -3.47 0.23 -15.20
C LYS A 116 -2.46 -0.02 -14.10
N LEU A 117 -2.77 0.48 -12.91
CA LEU A 117 -1.98 0.21 -11.72
C LEU A 117 -2.27 -1.22 -11.22
N ALA A 118 -1.24 -1.96 -10.83
CA ALA A 118 -1.39 -3.24 -10.15
C ALA A 118 -0.37 -3.42 -9.03
N VAL A 119 -0.76 -4.10 -7.97
CA VAL A 119 0.11 -4.39 -6.81
C VAL A 119 0.11 -5.89 -6.50
N SER A 120 1.20 -6.38 -5.90
CA SER A 120 1.41 -7.83 -5.69
C SER A 120 0.87 -8.36 -4.35
N SER A 121 0.28 -7.53 -3.50
CA SER A 121 -0.27 -7.96 -2.21
C SER A 121 -1.63 -7.32 -1.91
N ALA A 122 -2.46 -8.05 -1.16
CA ALA A 122 -3.75 -7.55 -0.70
C ALA A 122 -3.59 -6.34 0.23
N SER A 123 -2.53 -6.30 1.04
CA SER A 123 -2.24 -5.16 1.91
C SER A 123 -1.91 -3.89 1.13
N ALA A 124 -1.11 -3.99 0.06
CA ALA A 124 -0.84 -2.86 -0.83
C ALA A 124 -2.10 -2.43 -1.59
N ALA A 125 -2.97 -3.38 -1.94
CA ALA A 125 -4.23 -3.05 -2.60
C ALA A 125 -5.17 -2.28 -1.65
N LEU A 126 -5.30 -2.74 -0.41
CA LEU A 126 -6.06 -2.02 0.62
C LEU A 126 -5.45 -0.66 0.95
N TYR A 127 -4.12 -0.53 0.95
CA TYR A 127 -3.45 0.77 1.10
C TYR A 127 -3.95 1.77 0.06
N VAL A 128 -3.96 1.39 -1.22
CA VAL A 128 -4.47 2.23 -2.30
C VAL A 128 -5.95 2.57 -2.10
N CYS A 129 -6.77 1.63 -1.62
CA CYS A 129 -8.18 1.89 -1.33
C CYS A 129 -8.42 2.91 -0.22
N CYS A 130 -7.49 3.02 0.73
CA CYS A 130 -7.55 3.99 1.83
C CYS A 130 -7.06 5.39 1.43
N LEU A 131 -6.42 5.53 0.27
CA LEU A 131 -6.02 6.85 -0.25
C LEU A 131 -7.26 7.66 -0.66
N HIS A 132 -7.08 8.97 -0.77
CA HIS A 132 -8.18 9.88 -1.08
C HIS A 132 -8.83 9.54 -2.43
N GLU A 133 -10.15 9.36 -2.44
CA GLU A 133 -10.90 8.86 -3.63
C GLU A 133 -10.77 9.76 -4.87
N GLY A 134 -10.44 11.04 -4.69
CA GLY A 134 -10.23 11.99 -5.77
C GLY A 134 -8.82 12.00 -6.37
N MET A 135 -7.90 11.15 -5.89
CA MET A 135 -6.55 11.05 -6.46
C MET A 135 -6.60 10.48 -7.89
N SER A 136 -5.82 11.09 -8.79
CA SER A 136 -5.61 10.54 -10.13
C SER A 136 -4.74 9.28 -10.06
N GLU A 137 -4.75 8.46 -11.10
CA GLU A 137 -3.89 7.27 -11.14
C GLU A 137 -2.39 7.60 -11.08
N GLU A 138 -1.99 8.77 -11.56
CA GLU A 138 -0.60 9.27 -11.45
C GLU A 138 -0.27 9.66 -10.00
N ASP A 139 -1.19 10.33 -9.30
CA ASP A 139 -1.03 10.66 -7.88
C ASP A 139 -0.91 9.40 -7.01
N LEU A 140 -1.72 8.38 -7.33
CA LEU A 140 -1.64 7.07 -6.66
C LEU A 140 -0.27 6.43 -6.87
N VAL A 141 0.26 6.47 -8.08
CA VAL A 141 1.62 5.97 -8.37
C VAL A 141 2.67 6.76 -7.60
N TRP A 142 2.56 8.09 -7.57
CA TRP A 142 3.49 8.93 -6.83
C TRP A 142 3.49 8.58 -5.35
N GLU A 143 2.32 8.39 -4.73
CA GLU A 143 2.22 7.96 -3.34
C GLU A 143 2.86 6.58 -3.10
N LEU A 144 2.68 5.63 -4.02
CA LEU A 144 3.31 4.31 -3.91
C LEU A 144 4.83 4.42 -3.99
N VAL A 145 5.37 5.25 -4.89
CA VAL A 145 6.82 5.53 -4.98
C VAL A 145 7.35 6.16 -3.69
N GLN A 146 6.69 7.21 -3.20
CA GLN A 146 7.11 7.93 -1.98
C GLN A 146 7.12 7.02 -0.74
N ASN A 147 6.22 6.04 -0.70
CA ASN A 147 6.13 5.09 0.41
C ASN A 147 6.89 3.77 0.15
N GLY A 148 7.64 3.66 -0.96
CA GLY A 148 8.42 2.47 -1.31
C GLY A 148 7.56 1.21 -1.52
N VAL A 149 6.31 1.38 -1.92
CA VAL A 149 5.38 0.27 -2.20
C VAL A 149 5.62 -0.20 -3.62
N HIS A 150 5.95 -1.46 -3.78
CA HIS A 150 6.15 -2.06 -5.10
C HIS A 150 4.84 -2.18 -5.88
N PHE A 151 4.85 -1.79 -7.16
CA PHE A 151 3.71 -1.85 -8.06
C PHE A 151 4.15 -2.11 -9.51
N HIS A 152 3.17 -2.39 -10.35
CA HIS A 152 3.31 -2.64 -11.78
C HIS A 152 2.39 -1.69 -12.56
N THR A 153 2.87 -1.23 -13.72
CA THR A 153 2.03 -0.56 -14.72
C THR A 153 1.72 -1.56 -15.83
N LEU A 154 0.45 -1.86 -16.02
CA LEU A 154 0.00 -2.89 -16.96
C LEU A 154 -0.77 -2.25 -18.10
N GLN A 155 -0.37 -2.54 -19.33
CA GLN A 155 -1.07 -2.07 -20.52
C GLN A 155 -1.49 -3.26 -21.37
N HIS A 156 -2.65 -3.15 -22.02
CA HIS A 156 -3.10 -4.18 -22.93
C HIS A 156 -2.20 -4.21 -24.16
N HIS A 157 -1.75 -5.40 -24.59
CA HIS A 157 -0.81 -5.53 -25.70
C HIS A 157 -1.31 -4.84 -27.00
N ASN A 158 -2.62 -4.93 -27.31
CA ASN A 158 -3.21 -4.26 -28.48
C ASN A 158 -3.25 -2.73 -28.41
N THR A 159 -2.99 -2.12 -27.24
CA THR A 159 -2.93 -0.67 -27.09
C THR A 159 -1.50 -0.16 -26.96
N LEU A 160 -0.50 -1.04 -27.00
CA LEU A 160 0.89 -0.65 -27.05
C LEU A 160 1.18 -0.03 -28.40
N ASN A 161 1.52 1.26 -28.38
CA ASN A 161 2.12 1.89 -29.53
C ASN A 161 3.59 1.49 -29.57
N LEU A 162 4.11 1.22 -30.77
CA LEU A 162 5.54 1.15 -30.96
C LEU A 162 6.13 2.46 -30.44
N ALA A 163 7.12 2.35 -29.55
CA ALA A 163 7.91 3.52 -29.19
C ALA A 163 8.33 4.19 -30.51
N PRO A 164 8.20 5.52 -30.64
CA PRO A 164 8.83 6.21 -31.74
C PRO A 164 10.25 5.66 -31.81
N MET A 165 10.71 5.24 -32.99
CA MET A 165 12.15 5.10 -33.19
C MET A 165 12.70 6.48 -32.84
N GLU A 166 13.18 6.64 -31.61
CA GLU A 166 14.19 7.63 -31.32
C GLU A 166 15.23 7.29 -32.38
N ARG A 167 15.29 8.13 -33.43
CA ARG A 167 16.53 8.26 -34.18
C ARG A 167 17.51 8.44 -33.06
N LEU A 168 18.33 7.41 -32.81
CA LEU A 168 19.36 7.44 -31.80
C LEU A 168 19.97 8.82 -31.96
N SER A 169 19.64 9.74 -31.06
CA SER A 169 20.39 10.96 -31.01
C SER A 169 21.75 10.37 -30.72
N VAL A 170 22.64 10.46 -31.70
CA VAL A 170 24.01 10.09 -31.51
C VAL A 170 24.54 11.15 -30.55
N MET A 171 24.09 11.11 -29.29
CA MET A 171 24.87 11.55 -28.16
C MET A 171 26.04 10.59 -28.19
N MET A 172 27.00 10.90 -29.06
CA MET A 172 28.38 10.55 -28.86
C MET A 172 28.70 11.06 -27.46
N VAL A 173 28.55 10.19 -26.48
CA VAL A 173 29.19 10.39 -25.19
C VAL A 173 30.66 10.56 -25.53
N PRO A 174 31.27 11.73 -25.25
CA PRO A 174 32.67 11.94 -25.57
C PRO A 174 33.48 10.82 -24.93
N MET A 175 34.14 9.99 -25.74
CA MET A 175 35.00 8.94 -25.23
C MET A 175 36.18 9.62 -24.54
N ARG A 176 36.19 9.63 -23.20
CA ARG A 176 37.29 10.19 -22.40
C ARG A 176 38.46 9.22 -22.42
N LEU A 177 39.58 9.64 -23.02
CA LEU A 177 40.82 8.87 -23.02
C LEU A 177 41.52 8.97 -21.66
N SER A 178 42.42 8.02 -21.36
CA SER A 178 43.21 8.06 -20.13
C SER A 178 44.05 9.34 -20.08
N GLY A 179 43.72 10.25 -19.16
CA GLY A 179 44.33 11.57 -19.05
C GLY A 179 43.35 12.73 -19.17
N HIS A 180 42.06 12.48 -19.45
CA HIS A 180 41.04 13.53 -19.41
C HIS A 180 40.93 14.15 -18.02
N VAL A 181 41.04 15.47 -17.95
CA VAL A 181 40.79 16.27 -16.74
C VAL A 181 39.43 16.93 -16.91
N PHE A 182 38.54 16.68 -15.96
CA PHE A 182 37.18 17.22 -15.98
C PHE A 182 37.18 18.75 -15.97
N ASP A 183 36.47 19.36 -16.91
CA ASP A 183 36.37 20.82 -17.02
C ASP A 183 34.92 21.31 -17.13
N LYS A 184 34.75 22.63 -17.31
CA LYS A 184 33.44 23.27 -17.39
C LYS A 184 32.57 22.73 -18.54
N ARG A 185 33.18 22.28 -19.64
CA ARG A 185 32.46 21.72 -20.79
C ARG A 185 31.87 20.35 -20.45
N ASP A 186 32.52 19.60 -19.57
CA ASP A 186 31.93 18.37 -19.04
C ASP A 186 30.72 18.66 -18.16
N HIS A 187 30.77 19.73 -17.35
CA HIS A 187 29.62 20.16 -16.54
C HIS A 187 28.45 20.61 -17.41
N ASP A 188 28.69 21.41 -18.44
CA ASP A 188 27.64 21.94 -19.33
C ASP A 188 27.01 20.84 -20.23
N PHE A 189 27.60 19.64 -20.28
CA PHE A 189 27.09 18.47 -21.02
C PHE A 189 26.16 17.57 -20.19
N TYR A 190 26.26 17.59 -18.85
CA TYR A 190 25.39 16.83 -17.94
C TYR A 190 24.20 17.67 -17.45
#